data_AF-A0AAV6VEQ9-F1
#
_entry.id   AF-A0AAV6VEQ9-F1
#
_cell.length_a   1.000
_cell.length_b   1.000
_cell.length_c   1.000
_cell.angle_alpha   90.00
_cell.angle_beta   90.00
_cell.angle_gamma   90.00
#
_symmetry.space_group_name_H-M   'P 1'
#
loop_
_entity.id
_entity.type
_entity.pdbx_description
1 polymer ?
#
loop_
_entity_poly.entity_id
_entity_poly.type
_entity_poly.pdbx_seq_one_letter_code
_entity_poly.pdbx_strand_id
1 'polypeptide(L)'
;MSCVAFGCYNNSSKKIAGITFHRFPKEEILRKEWQKLSKGTIGILQNTPNVVPSVFKAFPKHLQKVKHTRRPIHRQLSLEKVKAHERANASTICIATDCIDDDSESVPVLQAGNSSEVQLEETNASVSEGQTEVACLKRKLEVAEASVQNCKKKIKLLQQTNRRNQKKNIRFKVSYEGM
;
A
#
# COMPACT_ATOMS: atom_id res chain seq x y z
N MET A 1 -3.21 8.00 37.05
CA MET A 1 -4.69 8.03 37.08
C MET A 1 -5.20 6.99 36.09
N SER A 2 -6.08 6.08 36.53
CA SER A 2 -6.74 5.11 35.64
C SER A 2 -8.05 5.70 35.12
N CYS A 3 -8.48 5.24 33.94
CA CYS A 3 -9.81 5.55 33.43
C CYS A 3 -10.90 5.05 34.39
N VAL A 4 -11.92 5.86 34.62
CA VAL A 4 -13.09 5.51 35.45
C VAL A 4 -14.03 4.52 34.76
N ALA A 5 -13.92 4.41 33.44
CA ALA A 5 -14.79 3.58 32.63
C ALA A 5 -14.42 2.08 32.81
N PHE A 6 -15.33 1.26 33.35
CA PHE A 6 -15.23 -0.21 33.38
C PHE A 6 -14.75 -0.84 32.07
N GLY A 7 -13.82 -1.79 32.19
CA GLY A 7 -13.16 -2.42 31.04
C GLY A 7 -12.19 -1.51 30.27
N CYS A 8 -12.02 -0.24 30.66
CA CYS A 8 -11.01 0.62 30.06
C CYS A 8 -9.67 0.48 30.79
N TYR A 9 -8.75 -0.24 30.16
CA TYR A 9 -7.39 -0.43 30.68
C TYR A 9 -6.43 0.73 30.36
N ASN A 10 -6.95 1.82 29.78
CA ASN A 10 -6.14 3.02 29.51
C ASN A 10 -5.81 3.71 30.83
N ASN A 11 -4.52 3.90 31.07
CA ASN A 11 -4.03 4.67 32.20
C ASN A 11 -3.32 5.94 31.71
N SER A 12 -3.33 6.99 32.52
CA SER A 12 -2.67 8.26 32.20
C SER A 12 -1.14 8.15 32.19
N SER A 13 -0.57 7.08 32.77
CA SER A 13 0.87 6.85 32.81
C SER A 13 1.42 6.27 31.51
N LYS A 14 0.63 5.46 30.79
CA LYS A 14 0.93 5.03 29.42
C LYS A 14 0.50 6.16 28.50
N LYS A 15 1.47 6.96 28.05
CA LYS A 15 1.26 8.01 27.03
C LYS A 15 0.88 7.35 25.70
N ILE A 16 -0.40 7.03 25.53
CA ILE A 16 -0.95 6.58 24.24
C ILE A 16 -1.17 7.82 23.38
N ALA A 17 -0.49 7.89 22.25
CA ALA A 17 -0.63 9.00 21.32
C ALA A 17 -2.10 9.13 20.88
N GLY A 18 -2.67 10.32 21.08
CA GLY A 18 -4.05 10.63 20.67
C GLY A 18 -5.11 10.48 21.75
N ILE A 19 -4.79 9.96 22.93
CA ILE A 19 -5.75 9.85 24.04
C ILE A 19 -5.45 10.94 25.08
N THR A 20 -6.43 11.81 25.34
CA THR A 20 -6.37 12.77 26.46
C THR A 20 -7.35 12.39 27.54
N PHE A 21 -6.95 12.65 28.78
CA PHE A 21 -7.72 12.38 29.97
C PHE A 21 -8.28 13.70 30.50
N HIS A 22 -9.60 13.80 30.64
CA HIS A 22 -10.27 15.00 31.12
C HIS A 22 -10.98 14.73 32.43
N ARG A 23 -10.93 15.68 33.36
CA ARG A 23 -11.69 15.61 34.61
C ARG A 23 -13.17 15.87 34.36
N PHE A 24 -14.04 15.31 35.19
CA PHE A 24 -15.47 15.66 35.12
C PHE A 24 -15.68 17.17 35.37
N PRO A 25 -16.70 17.76 34.73
CA PRO A 25 -17.10 19.14 34.99
C PRO A 25 -17.42 19.40 36.47
N LYS A 26 -17.14 20.64 36.93
CA LYS A 26 -17.50 21.06 38.29
C LYS A 26 -19.01 21.17 38.47
N GLU A 27 -19.73 21.57 37.44
CA GLU A 27 -21.19 21.71 37.44
C GLU A 27 -21.89 20.35 37.63
N GLU A 28 -22.87 20.31 38.54
CA GLU A 28 -23.53 19.08 38.94
C GLU A 28 -24.38 18.47 37.81
N ILE A 29 -25.07 19.31 37.04
CA ILE A 29 -25.96 18.90 35.94
C ILE A 29 -25.15 18.16 34.87
N LEU A 30 -24.08 18.77 34.36
CA LEU A 30 -23.17 18.16 33.39
C LEU A 30 -22.48 16.91 33.94
N ARG A 31 -22.13 16.91 35.23
CA ARG A 31 -21.52 15.75 35.88
C ARG A 31 -22.49 14.55 35.92
N LYS A 32 -23.77 14.78 36.24
CA LYS A 32 -24.82 13.75 36.22
C LYS A 32 -25.04 13.20 34.81
N GLU A 33 -25.01 14.05 33.80
CA GLU A 33 -25.10 13.64 32.39
C GLU A 33 -23.93 12.74 31.99
N TRP A 34 -22.69 13.13 32.33
CA TRP A 34 -21.50 12.32 32.09
C TRP A 34 -21.52 10.99 32.85
N GLN A 35 -22.02 10.99 34.10
CA GLN A 35 -22.20 9.78 34.88
C GLN A 35 -23.26 8.87 34.26
N LYS A 36 -24.37 9.42 33.74
CA LYS A 36 -25.42 8.63 33.07
C LYS A 36 -24.88 7.96 31.81
N LEU A 37 -24.12 8.70 30.99
CA LEU A 37 -23.46 8.18 29.80
C LEU A 37 -22.44 7.09 30.11
N SER A 38 -21.68 7.27 31.20
CA SER A 38 -20.73 6.25 31.64
C SER A 38 -21.49 5.00 32.09
N LYS A 39 -22.44 5.12 33.04
CA LYS A 39 -23.23 4.00 33.59
C LYS A 39 -23.95 3.15 32.54
N GLY A 40 -24.43 3.76 31.45
CA GLY A 40 -25.25 3.06 30.44
C GLY A 40 -24.47 2.14 29.49
N THR A 41 -23.14 2.28 29.40
CA THR A 41 -22.31 1.43 28.53
C THR A 41 -21.20 0.74 29.32
N ILE A 42 -20.77 1.35 30.42
CA ILE A 42 -19.53 1.05 31.09
C ILE A 42 -19.67 1.39 32.59
N GLY A 43 -19.87 0.38 33.43
CA GLY A 43 -19.98 0.57 34.89
C GLY A 43 -18.96 1.60 35.44
N ILE A 44 -19.40 2.49 36.31
CA ILE A 44 -18.48 3.45 36.94
C ILE A 44 -17.90 2.78 38.18
N LEU A 45 -16.58 2.63 38.25
CA LEU A 45 -15.89 2.27 39.49
C LEU A 45 -15.88 3.50 40.40
N GLN A 46 -16.65 3.46 41.51
CA GLN A 46 -16.88 4.59 42.42
C GLN A 46 -15.61 5.14 43.10
N ASN A 47 -14.46 4.44 43.03
CA ASN A 47 -13.25 4.76 43.78
C ASN A 47 -12.09 5.32 42.94
N THR A 48 -12.35 5.79 41.72
CA THR A 48 -11.29 6.31 40.83
C THR A 48 -11.38 7.83 40.66
N PRO A 49 -10.25 8.55 40.51
CA PRO A 49 -10.28 9.97 40.26
C PRO A 49 -11.11 10.23 39.01
N ASN A 50 -12.15 11.07 39.14
CA ASN A 50 -13.15 11.43 38.14
C ASN A 50 -12.51 11.90 36.82
N VAL A 51 -12.03 10.97 35.99
CA VAL A 51 -11.27 11.24 34.77
C VAL A 51 -11.71 10.29 33.66
N VAL A 52 -12.08 10.86 32.52
CA VAL A 52 -12.63 10.15 31.37
C VAL A 52 -11.74 10.40 30.15
N PRO A 53 -11.32 9.36 29.40
CA PRO A 53 -10.59 9.53 28.15
C PRO A 53 -11.49 10.07 27.04
N SER A 54 -10.91 10.86 26.13
CA SER A 54 -11.60 11.52 25.01
C SER A 54 -12.13 10.57 23.90
N VAL A 55 -12.28 9.27 24.18
CA VAL A 55 -12.59 8.22 23.19
C VAL A 55 -14.08 7.93 23.05
N PHE A 56 -14.94 8.54 23.86
CA PHE A 56 -16.38 8.27 23.85
C PHE A 56 -17.10 9.11 22.78
N LYS A 57 -18.02 8.50 22.02
CA LYS A 57 -18.82 9.21 21.00
C LYS A 57 -19.65 10.35 21.57
N ALA A 58 -20.09 10.24 22.83
CA ALA A 58 -20.88 11.24 23.54
C ALA A 58 -20.05 12.41 24.10
N PHE A 59 -18.72 12.40 23.93
CA PHE A 59 -17.89 13.51 24.38
C PHE A 59 -18.18 14.75 23.54
N PRO A 60 -18.26 15.97 24.12
CA PRO A 60 -18.53 17.17 23.36
C PRO A 60 -17.53 17.34 22.21
N LYS A 61 -18.01 17.62 20.99
CA LYS A 61 -17.16 17.71 19.78
C LYS A 61 -16.02 18.72 19.93
N HIS A 62 -16.23 19.79 20.70
CA HIS A 62 -15.22 20.81 20.97
C HIS A 62 -14.11 20.34 21.93
N LEU A 63 -14.33 19.26 22.70
CA LEU A 63 -13.34 18.61 23.56
C LEU A 63 -12.74 17.35 22.93
N GLN A 64 -13.37 16.79 21.90
CA GLN A 64 -12.76 15.74 21.09
C GLN A 64 -11.58 16.35 20.34
N LYS A 65 -10.39 15.74 20.45
CA LYS A 65 -9.26 16.17 19.61
C LYS A 65 -9.70 16.09 18.16
N VAL A 66 -9.74 17.25 17.51
CA VAL A 66 -9.86 17.33 16.07
C VAL A 66 -8.72 16.48 15.54
N LYS A 67 -9.06 15.37 14.86
CA LYS A 67 -8.07 14.62 14.12
C LYS A 67 -7.48 15.64 13.15
N HIS A 68 -6.27 16.12 13.43
CA HIS A 68 -5.49 16.79 12.42
C HIS A 68 -5.28 15.71 11.36
N THR A 69 -6.18 15.68 10.39
CA THR A 69 -5.91 15.08 9.11
C THR A 69 -4.67 15.82 8.67
N ARG A 70 -3.51 15.18 8.86
CA ARG A 70 -2.31 15.64 8.18
C ARG A 70 -2.77 15.73 6.73
N ARG A 71 -2.84 16.95 6.20
CA ARG A 71 -3.05 17.15 4.76
C ARG A 71 -2.15 16.10 4.13
N PRO A 72 -2.68 15.14 3.35
CA PRO A 72 -1.84 14.13 2.75
C PRO A 72 -0.70 14.89 2.09
N ILE A 73 0.52 14.70 2.60
CA ILE A 73 1.70 15.31 1.99
C ILE A 73 1.61 14.79 0.57
N HIS A 74 1.38 15.71 -0.34
CA HIS A 74 1.06 15.50 -1.73
C HIS A 74 2.23 14.77 -2.40
N ARG A 75 2.27 13.45 -2.19
CA ARG A 75 3.16 12.47 -2.80
C ARG A 75 2.37 11.43 -3.59
N GLN A 76 1.07 11.68 -3.79
CA GLN A 76 0.15 10.81 -4.53
C GLN A 76 -0.53 11.52 -5.72
N LEU A 77 0.15 12.42 -6.42
CA LEU A 77 -0.28 12.81 -7.77
C LEU A 77 0.18 11.86 -8.88
N SER A 78 0.73 10.68 -8.55
CA SER A 78 1.23 9.74 -9.57
C SER A 78 0.53 8.39 -9.65
N LEU A 79 -0.23 7.92 -8.66
CA LEU A 79 -0.85 6.58 -8.77
C LEU A 79 -2.12 6.54 -9.64
N GLU A 80 -2.93 7.59 -9.66
CA GLU A 80 -4.07 7.66 -10.60
C GLU A 80 -3.64 8.02 -12.03
N LYS A 81 -2.59 8.84 -12.20
CA LYS A 81 -1.99 9.08 -13.53
C LYS A 81 -1.34 7.83 -14.12
N VAL A 82 -0.73 6.96 -13.30
CA VAL A 82 -0.15 5.70 -13.78
C VAL A 82 -1.24 4.71 -14.23
N LYS A 83 -2.34 4.55 -13.48
CA LYS A 83 -3.46 3.68 -13.91
C LYS A 83 -4.21 4.19 -15.14
N ALA A 84 -4.29 5.51 -15.34
CA ALA A 84 -4.85 6.08 -16.57
C ALA A 84 -3.92 5.87 -17.79
N HIS A 85 -2.59 5.90 -17.58
CA HIS A 85 -1.62 5.66 -18.66
C HIS A 85 -1.45 4.16 -19.00
N GLU A 86 -1.67 3.25 -18.04
CA GLU A 86 -1.66 1.80 -18.29
C GLU A 86 -2.84 1.35 -19.16
N ARG A 87 -4.00 2.01 -19.05
CA ARG A 87 -5.13 1.74 -19.96
C ARG A 87 -4.96 2.32 -21.36
N ALA A 88 -4.20 3.41 -21.51
CA ALA A 88 -3.88 3.95 -22.84
C ALA A 88 -2.81 3.11 -23.57
N ASN A 89 -1.84 2.54 -22.85
CA ASN A 89 -0.78 1.71 -23.46
C ASN A 89 -1.16 0.23 -23.67
N ALA A 90 -2.23 -0.26 -23.04
CA ALA A 90 -2.78 -1.58 -23.38
C ALA A 90 -3.61 -1.56 -24.69
N SER A 91 -3.88 -0.39 -25.25
CA SER A 91 -4.70 -0.22 -26.47
C SER A 91 -3.88 0.01 -27.75
N THR A 92 -2.55 0.00 -27.68
CA THR A 92 -1.66 0.26 -28.84
C THR A 92 -0.90 -0.98 -29.32
N ILE A 93 -1.11 -2.15 -28.71
CA ILE A 93 -0.60 -3.43 -29.23
C ILE A 93 -1.79 -4.22 -29.78
N CYS A 94 -2.34 -3.68 -30.86
CA CYS A 94 -3.18 -4.42 -31.81
C CYS A 94 -2.65 -4.08 -33.20
N ILE A 95 -1.36 -4.33 -33.43
CA ILE A 95 -0.88 -4.41 -34.81
C ILE A 95 -1.30 -5.79 -35.29
N ALA A 96 -2.20 -5.76 -36.25
CA ALA A 96 -2.66 -6.89 -37.04
C ALA A 96 -1.48 -7.79 -37.44
N THR A 97 -1.42 -8.98 -36.85
CA THR A 97 -1.00 -10.15 -37.61
C THR A 97 -2.20 -10.53 -38.44
N ASP A 98 -2.32 -9.90 -39.61
CA ASP A 98 -3.22 -10.37 -40.64
C ASP A 98 -2.84 -11.82 -40.96
N CYS A 99 -3.87 -12.63 -40.91
CA CYS A 99 -3.94 -14.00 -41.35
C CYS A 99 -3.38 -14.09 -42.78
N ILE A 100 -2.22 -14.73 -42.93
CA ILE A 100 -1.81 -15.28 -44.21
C ILE A 100 -2.40 -16.68 -44.25
N ASP A 101 -3.50 -16.81 -45.00
CA ASP A 101 -4.04 -18.09 -45.43
C ASP A 101 -2.99 -18.75 -46.34
N ASP A 102 -2.35 -19.78 -45.82
CA ASP A 102 -1.46 -20.68 -46.54
C ASP A 102 -2.35 -21.62 -47.36
N ASP A 103 -2.65 -21.22 -48.59
CA ASP A 103 -3.34 -22.06 -49.55
C ASP A 103 -2.72 -21.91 -50.95
N SER A 104 -2.52 -23.07 -51.57
CA SER A 104 -2.27 -23.31 -52.99
C SER A 104 -0.85 -23.19 -53.56
N GLU A 105 -0.26 -24.38 -53.70
CA GLU A 105 0.47 -24.91 -54.85
C GLU A 105 0.51 -24.05 -56.13
N SER A 106 1.72 -23.79 -56.64
CA SER A 106 2.20 -24.21 -57.97
C SER A 106 3.41 -23.37 -58.41
N VAL A 107 4.52 -24.05 -58.70
CA VAL A 107 5.68 -23.47 -59.40
C VAL A 107 5.77 -24.10 -60.78
N PRO A 108 5.66 -23.33 -61.88
CA PRO A 108 6.26 -23.70 -63.15
C PRO A 108 7.66 -23.07 -63.28
N VAL A 109 8.64 -23.94 -63.51
CA VAL A 109 9.55 -23.92 -64.68
C VAL A 109 10.20 -22.57 -65.08
N LEU A 110 11.52 -22.53 -64.87
CA LEU A 110 12.61 -21.96 -65.70
C LEU A 110 12.43 -20.59 -66.36
N GLN A 111 13.34 -19.64 -66.06
CA GLN A 111 14.34 -19.22 -67.04
C GLN A 111 15.45 -18.34 -66.43
N ALA A 112 16.69 -18.68 -66.80
CA ALA A 112 17.87 -17.87 -66.61
C ALA A 112 17.81 -16.62 -67.49
N GLY A 113 18.25 -15.47 -66.97
CA GLY A 113 18.30 -14.24 -67.76
C GLY A 113 18.78 -13.01 -66.99
N ASN A 114 20.09 -12.82 -67.05
CA ASN A 114 20.78 -11.53 -67.26
C ASN A 114 21.00 -10.58 -66.07
N SER A 115 22.27 -10.55 -65.70
CA SER A 115 23.04 -9.48 -65.07
C SER A 115 22.58 -8.07 -65.49
N SER A 116 22.26 -7.24 -64.50
CA SER A 116 22.39 -5.78 -64.60
C SER A 116 22.71 -5.24 -63.21
N GLU A 117 23.95 -4.82 -63.10
CA GLU A 117 24.60 -4.16 -61.98
C GLU A 117 23.93 -2.80 -61.74
N VAL A 118 23.06 -2.74 -60.72
CA VAL A 118 22.46 -1.48 -60.24
C VAL A 118 23.29 -1.01 -59.06
N GLN A 119 24.05 0.05 -59.26
CA GLN A 119 24.72 0.80 -58.19
C GLN A 119 23.66 1.33 -57.21
N LEU A 120 23.60 0.70 -56.04
CA LEU A 120 22.91 1.22 -54.86
C LEU A 120 23.77 2.34 -54.27
N GLU A 121 23.35 3.59 -54.43
CA GLU A 121 23.86 4.69 -53.63
C GLU A 121 23.34 4.58 -52.19
N GLU A 122 24.28 4.40 -51.26
CA GLU A 122 24.07 4.34 -49.82
C GLU A 122 23.64 5.70 -49.26
N THR A 123 22.33 5.87 -49.01
CA THR A 123 21.83 6.98 -48.20
C THR A 123 21.96 6.66 -46.70
N ASN A 124 23.09 7.05 -46.11
CA ASN A 124 23.45 6.89 -44.69
C ASN A 124 22.73 7.87 -43.75
N ALA A 125 21.39 7.83 -43.65
CA ALA A 125 20.62 8.80 -42.85
C ALA A 125 19.62 8.22 -41.82
N SER A 126 19.61 6.90 -41.58
CA SER A 126 18.56 6.23 -40.78
C SER A 126 19.01 5.65 -39.42
N VAL A 127 20.21 5.98 -38.91
CA VAL A 127 20.82 5.30 -37.74
C VAL A 127 20.42 5.88 -36.37
N SER A 128 19.64 6.96 -36.29
CA SER A 128 19.48 7.70 -35.01
C SER A 128 18.33 7.23 -34.09
N GLU A 129 17.28 6.57 -34.59
CA GLU A 129 16.11 6.24 -33.76
C GLU A 129 16.36 5.03 -32.83
N GLY A 130 17.03 3.99 -33.32
CA GLY A 130 17.26 2.75 -32.56
C GLY A 130 18.12 2.93 -31.30
N GLN A 131 19.01 3.92 -31.27
CA GLN A 131 19.88 4.16 -30.10
C GLN A 131 19.08 4.67 -28.89
N THR A 132 18.00 5.42 -29.12
CA THR A 132 17.18 5.97 -28.03
C THR A 132 16.32 4.89 -27.36
N GLU A 133 15.84 3.93 -28.15
CA GLU A 133 15.02 2.82 -27.66
C GLU A 133 15.84 1.86 -26.78
N VAL A 134 17.06 1.51 -27.22
CA VAL A 134 17.95 0.64 -26.45
C VAL A 134 18.29 1.27 -25.09
N ALA A 135 18.54 2.58 -25.05
CA ALA A 135 18.79 3.30 -23.80
C ALA A 135 17.56 3.30 -22.88
N CYS A 136 16.35 3.43 -23.44
CA CYS A 136 15.10 3.35 -22.69
C CYS A 136 14.88 1.95 -22.09
N LEU A 137 15.06 0.90 -22.88
CA LEU A 137 14.92 -0.49 -22.44
C LEU A 137 15.93 -0.83 -21.33
N LYS A 138 17.17 -0.37 -21.44
CA LYS A 138 18.20 -0.59 -20.42
C LYS A 138 17.81 0.01 -19.06
N ARG A 139 17.25 1.22 -19.04
CA ARG A 139 16.75 1.84 -17.79
C ARG A 139 15.57 1.06 -17.20
N LYS A 140 14.63 0.59 -18.03
CA LYS A 140 13.51 -0.23 -17.56
C LYS A 140 13.99 -1.53 -16.92
N LEU A 141 14.99 -2.17 -17.53
CA LEU A 141 15.61 -3.39 -17.01
C LEU A 141 16.26 -3.15 -15.65
N GLU A 142 17.05 -2.09 -15.50
CA GLU A 142 17.69 -1.74 -14.22
C GLU A 142 16.67 -1.47 -13.09
N VAL A 143 15.57 -0.76 -13.41
CA VAL A 143 14.48 -0.51 -12.44
C VAL A 143 13.78 -1.81 -12.04
N ALA A 144 13.53 -2.71 -13.01
CA ALA A 144 12.92 -4.01 -12.73
C ALA A 144 13.83 -4.86 -11.85
N GLU A 145 15.13 -4.91 -12.14
CA GLU A 145 16.12 -5.63 -11.33
C GLU A 145 16.18 -5.09 -9.89
N ALA A 146 16.22 -3.77 -9.72
CA ALA A 146 16.18 -3.14 -8.40
C ALA A 146 14.91 -3.51 -7.62
N SER A 147 13.76 -3.55 -8.30
CA SER A 147 12.48 -3.98 -7.72
C SER A 147 12.53 -5.44 -7.24
N VAL A 148 13.06 -6.34 -8.08
CA VAL A 148 13.24 -7.76 -7.71
C VAL A 148 14.14 -7.92 -6.49
N GLN A 149 15.24 -7.17 -6.40
CA GLN A 149 16.14 -7.20 -5.24
C GLN A 149 15.44 -6.74 -3.96
N ASN A 150 14.59 -5.71 -4.04
CA ASN A 150 13.80 -5.24 -2.90
C ASN A 150 12.76 -6.28 -2.45
N CYS A 151 12.07 -6.92 -3.39
CA CYS A 151 11.16 -8.02 -3.10
C CYS A 151 11.88 -9.20 -2.42
N LYS A 152 13.07 -9.57 -2.90
CA LYS A 152 13.90 -10.63 -2.30
C LYS A 152 14.28 -10.32 -0.85
N LYS A 153 14.67 -9.08 -0.56
CA LYS A 153 14.97 -8.62 0.82
C LYS A 153 13.72 -8.71 1.72
N LYS A 154 12.56 -8.28 1.21
CA LYS A 154 11.29 -8.33 1.95
C LYS A 154 10.86 -9.77 2.27
N ILE A 155 10.99 -10.68 1.30
CA ILE A 155 10.72 -12.11 1.50
C ILE A 155 11.60 -12.69 2.61
N LYS A 156 12.91 -12.40 2.59
CA LYS A 156 13.83 -12.86 3.64
C LYS A 156 13.44 -12.35 5.03
N LEU A 157 13.04 -11.08 5.14
CA LEU A 157 12.60 -10.48 6.42
C LEU A 157 11.32 -11.14 6.95
N LEU A 158 10.36 -11.43 6.06
CA LEU A 158 9.12 -12.11 6.42
C LEU A 158 9.39 -13.55 6.88
N GLN A 159 10.25 -14.28 6.17
CA GLN A 159 10.66 -15.62 6.56
C GLN A 159 11.33 -15.64 7.93
N GLN A 160 12.23 -14.68 8.21
CA GLN A 160 12.87 -14.56 9.53
C GLN A 160 11.86 -14.27 10.65
N THR A 161 10.91 -13.36 10.40
CA THR A 161 9.84 -13.03 11.34
C THR A 161 8.97 -14.26 11.63
N ASN A 162 8.61 -15.01 10.59
CA ASN A 162 7.81 -16.22 10.73
C ASN A 162 8.54 -17.28 11.60
N ARG A 163 9.84 -17.52 11.35
CA ARG A 163 10.66 -18.41 12.19
C ARG A 163 10.68 -17.99 13.67
N ARG A 164 10.77 -16.69 13.96
CA ARG A 164 10.72 -16.17 15.35
C ARG A 164 9.36 -16.42 16.00
N ASN A 165 8.27 -16.24 15.25
CA ASN A 165 6.92 -16.48 15.75
C ASN A 165 6.66 -17.97 16.02
N GLN A 166 7.13 -18.86 15.14
CA GLN A 166 7.05 -20.30 15.35
C GLN A 166 7.80 -20.72 16.64
N LYS A 167 9.01 -20.20 16.87
CA LYS A 167 9.76 -20.47 18.11
C LYS A 167 9.02 -19.99 19.37
N LYS A 168 8.37 -18.83 19.30
CA LYS A 168 7.53 -18.34 20.41
C LYS A 168 6.35 -19.29 20.66
N ASN A 169 5.66 -19.71 19.60
CA ASN A 169 4.50 -20.59 19.72
C ASN A 169 4.88 -21.95 20.36
N ILE A 170 6.01 -22.54 19.95
CA ILE A 170 6.52 -23.77 20.58
C ILE A 170 6.83 -23.54 22.06
N ARG A 171 7.48 -22.42 22.40
CA ARG A 171 7.79 -22.09 23.81
C ARG A 171 6.53 -21.95 24.65
N PHE A 172 5.50 -21.29 24.12
CA PHE A 172 4.21 -21.20 24.80
C PHE A 172 3.57 -22.57 24.98
N LYS A 173 3.57 -23.43 23.95
CA LYS A 173 2.99 -24.78 24.02
C LYS A 173 3.63 -25.64 25.10
N VAL A 174 4.97 -25.65 25.19
CA VAL A 174 5.70 -26.41 26.23
C VAL A 174 5.36 -25.94 27.65
N SER A 175 5.08 -24.65 27.85
CA SER A 175 4.69 -24.13 29.17
C SER A 175 3.29 -24.56 29.63
N TYR A 176 2.40 -24.96 28.71
CA TYR A 176 1.03 -25.37 29.05
C TYR A 176 0.86 -26.88 29.23
N GLU A 177 1.72 -27.72 28.63
CA GLU A 177 1.64 -29.18 28.76
C GLU A 177 2.40 -29.72 30.00
N GLY A 178 3.10 -28.86 30.75
CA GLY A 178 3.87 -29.22 31.94
C GLY A 178 3.25 -28.77 33.28
N MET A 179 1.99 -28.32 33.28
CA MET A 179 1.17 -28.05 34.47
C MET A 179 0.05 -29.09 34.55
#